data_AF-A0A7C8M8S9-F1
#
_entry.id   AF-A0A7C8M8S9-F1
#
_cell.length_a   1.000
_cell.length_b   1.000
_cell.length_c   1.000
_cell.angle_alpha   90.00
_cell.angle_beta   90.00
_cell.angle_gamma   90.00
#
_symmetry.space_group_name_H-M   'P 1'
#
loop_
_entity.id
_entity.type
_entity.pdbx_description
1 polymer ?
#
loop_
_entity_poly.entity_id
_entity_poly.type
_entity_poly.pdbx_seq_one_letter_code
_entity_poly.pdbx_strand_id
1 'polypeptide(L)'
;MGSPTAMRAFRSLQPSICASCRSSLPNQSLAPLRPFSSSVRSHARDASPRGSLDQTLGAVAHNFKRASDDFGNMIPPSGKFANLVKQEWEEDLRHHLHIYSHKHNTHITLSKPNRDSLISVSCGNIGFRKAGRGTYDAAYQLAAFVMSRIQDKGLLPDIEKLELIYRGFGPGREAVTKAILGSEGKYLRDKIVKLSDSTRLKFGGTRSKKPRRLG
;
A
#
# COMPACT_ATOMS: atom_id res chain seq x y z
N MET A 1 -40.18 52.47 14.25
CA MET A 1 -40.80 52.89 12.98
C MET A 1 -39.74 52.71 11.89
N GLY A 2 -39.80 51.82 10.91
CA GLY A 2 -40.65 50.69 10.57
C GLY A 2 -39.90 49.96 9.44
N SER A 3 -39.98 48.63 9.39
CA SER A 3 -39.65 47.87 8.18
C SER A 3 -40.70 48.16 7.11
N PRO A 4 -40.32 48.10 5.83
CA PRO A 4 -40.72 46.93 5.04
C PRO A 4 -39.58 46.44 4.12
N THR A 5 -39.23 45.16 4.12
CA THR A 5 -39.84 44.07 3.32
C THR A 5 -39.84 44.34 1.82
N ALA A 6 -38.91 43.72 1.11
CA ALA A 6 -39.12 43.23 -0.25
C ALA A 6 -38.21 42.02 -0.52
N MET A 7 -38.80 40.83 -0.37
CA MET A 7 -38.30 39.59 -0.93
C MET A 7 -38.39 39.62 -2.46
N ARG A 8 -37.49 38.85 -3.12
CA ARG A 8 -37.51 38.27 -4.49
C ARG A 8 -36.19 38.61 -5.21
N ALA A 9 -35.45 37.70 -5.83
CA ALA A 9 -35.78 36.35 -6.28
C ALA A 9 -34.53 35.46 -6.26
N PHE A 10 -34.69 34.24 -5.75
CA PHE A 10 -33.78 33.14 -6.03
C PHE A 10 -33.86 32.83 -7.53
N ARG A 11 -32.79 33.12 -8.28
CA ARG A 11 -32.62 32.59 -9.64
C ARG A 11 -32.27 31.11 -9.53
N SER A 12 -33.22 30.25 -9.85
CA SER A 12 -32.95 28.84 -10.14
C SER A 12 -32.09 28.78 -11.41
N LEU A 13 -30.83 28.36 -11.27
CA LEU A 13 -30.01 27.99 -12.43
C LEU A 13 -30.61 26.71 -13.02
N GLN A 14 -31.37 26.86 -14.11
CA GLN A 14 -31.70 25.72 -14.96
C GLN A 14 -30.45 25.33 -15.77
N PRO A 15 -30.04 24.05 -15.78
CA PRO A 15 -29.05 23.60 -16.75
C PRO A 15 -29.69 23.56 -18.13
N SER A 16 -29.05 24.23 -19.09
CA SER A 16 -29.34 24.11 -20.52
C SER A 16 -29.08 22.66 -20.97
N ILE A 17 -30.15 21.88 -21.04
CA ILE A 17 -30.12 20.54 -21.63
C ILE A 17 -29.86 20.70 -23.13
N CYS A 18 -28.73 20.17 -23.57
CA CYS A 18 -28.33 20.11 -24.97
C CYS A 18 -29.32 19.27 -25.76
N ALA A 19 -29.95 19.87 -26.77
CA ALA A 19 -30.92 19.23 -27.67
C ALA A 19 -30.24 18.43 -28.80
N SER A 20 -29.38 17.46 -28.46
CA SER A 20 -28.78 16.55 -29.46
C SER A 20 -28.96 15.05 -29.16
N CYS A 21 -29.68 14.66 -28.11
CA CYS A 21 -29.95 13.25 -27.80
C CYS A 21 -31.31 12.76 -28.34
N ARG A 22 -31.56 12.96 -29.64
CA ARG A 22 -32.65 12.26 -30.35
C ARG A 22 -32.12 11.72 -31.68
N SER A 23 -31.66 10.47 -31.66
CA SER A 23 -31.68 9.61 -32.84
C SER A 23 -31.64 8.15 -32.42
N SER A 24 -32.81 7.52 -32.54
CA SER A 24 -33.05 6.14 -33.02
C SER A 24 -31.95 5.09 -32.84
N LEU A 25 -32.29 4.07 -32.04
CA LEU A 25 -31.72 2.73 -32.11
C LEU A 25 -31.79 2.17 -33.54
N PRO A 26 -30.74 1.45 -33.98
CA PRO A 26 -30.94 0.24 -34.75
C PRO A 26 -30.47 -0.97 -33.96
N ASN A 27 -31.37 -1.94 -33.90
CA ASN A 27 -31.21 -3.35 -33.60
C ASN A 27 -29.80 -3.86 -33.98
N GLN A 28 -28.99 -4.27 -33.00
CA GLN A 28 -27.87 -5.18 -33.26
C GLN A 28 -27.90 -6.35 -32.27
N SER A 29 -27.82 -7.52 -32.89
CA SER A 29 -28.00 -8.86 -32.37
C SER A 29 -27.06 -9.20 -31.23
N LEU A 30 -27.64 -9.87 -30.23
CA LEU A 30 -26.98 -10.53 -29.11
C LEU A 30 -25.86 -11.47 -29.62
N ALA A 31 -24.61 -11.15 -29.30
CA ALA A 31 -23.52 -12.12 -29.36
C ALA A 31 -23.62 -13.06 -28.14
N PRO A 32 -23.41 -14.38 -28.30
CA PRO A 32 -23.65 -15.35 -27.25
C PRO A 32 -22.57 -15.27 -26.15
N LEU A 33 -23.05 -15.18 -24.92
CA LEU A 33 -22.26 -15.42 -23.71
C LEU A 33 -21.66 -16.83 -23.77
N ARG A 34 -20.38 -16.95 -23.39
CA ARG A 34 -19.68 -18.23 -23.22
C ARG A 34 -20.49 -19.16 -22.30
N PRO A 35 -20.61 -20.46 -22.60
CA PRO A 35 -21.32 -21.38 -21.72
C PRO A 35 -20.50 -21.58 -20.44
N PHE A 36 -21.03 -21.12 -19.31
CA PHE A 36 -20.69 -21.71 -18.03
C PHE A 36 -21.09 -23.19 -18.06
N SER A 37 -20.18 -24.03 -17.59
CA SER A 37 -20.33 -25.49 -17.41
C SER A 37 -21.78 -25.92 -17.20
N SER A 38 -22.34 -26.63 -18.17
CA SER A 38 -23.66 -27.27 -18.08
C SER A 38 -23.50 -28.66 -17.45
N SER A 39 -23.21 -28.73 -16.16
CA SER A 39 -23.56 -29.93 -15.41
C SER A 39 -25.07 -29.93 -15.17
N VAL A 40 -25.73 -31.03 -15.56
CA VAL A 40 -27.16 -31.23 -15.35
C VAL A 40 -27.46 -31.11 -13.86
N ARG A 41 -28.33 -30.18 -13.46
CA ARG A 41 -28.84 -30.14 -12.08
C ARG A 41 -29.70 -31.38 -11.86
N SER A 42 -29.17 -32.38 -11.14
CA SER A 42 -30.02 -33.42 -10.59
C SER A 42 -30.81 -32.82 -9.44
N HIS A 43 -32.14 -32.87 -9.51
CA HIS A 43 -32.98 -32.63 -8.35
C HIS A 43 -32.60 -33.63 -7.25
N ALA A 44 -32.36 -33.13 -6.02
CA ALA A 44 -32.29 -34.00 -4.86
C ALA A 44 -33.63 -34.73 -4.75
N ARG A 45 -33.61 -36.07 -4.78
CA ARG A 45 -34.82 -36.86 -4.53
C ARG A 45 -35.25 -36.60 -3.09
N ASP A 46 -36.53 -36.30 -2.90
CA ASP A 46 -37.12 -36.10 -1.59
C ASP A 46 -36.73 -37.24 -0.64
N ALA A 47 -36.19 -36.86 0.51
CA ALA A 47 -35.79 -37.80 1.54
C ALA A 47 -37.02 -38.54 2.06
N SER A 48 -37.13 -39.83 1.71
CA SER A 48 -37.99 -40.76 2.43
C SER A 48 -37.56 -40.80 3.90
N PRO A 49 -38.49 -40.73 4.87
CA PRO A 49 -38.14 -40.70 6.27
C PRO A 49 -37.67 -42.10 6.70
N ARG A 50 -36.61 -42.12 7.53
CA ARG A 50 -36.03 -43.27 8.28
C ARG A 50 -34.83 -44.01 7.67
N GLY A 51 -33.80 -43.26 7.26
CA GLY A 51 -32.42 -43.76 7.24
C GLY A 51 -31.66 -43.22 8.45
N SER A 52 -31.12 -44.10 9.30
CA SER A 52 -30.23 -43.70 10.41
C SER A 52 -29.05 -42.90 9.85
N LEU A 53 -28.59 -41.87 10.58
CA LEU A 53 -27.40 -41.05 10.26
C LEU A 53 -26.17 -41.92 9.90
N ASP A 54 -26.10 -43.11 10.50
CA ASP A 54 -25.07 -44.11 10.26
C ASP A 54 -25.05 -44.64 8.81
N GLN A 55 -26.22 -44.72 8.17
CA GLN A 55 -26.37 -45.15 6.78
C GLN A 55 -25.89 -44.09 5.78
N THR A 56 -26.10 -42.80 6.11
CA THR A 56 -25.59 -41.68 5.32
C THR A 56 -24.07 -41.53 5.44
N LEU A 57 -23.51 -41.74 6.64
CA LEU A 57 -22.06 -41.76 6.86
C LEU A 57 -21.40 -42.97 6.18
N GLY A 58 -22.04 -44.14 6.21
CA GLY A 58 -21.58 -45.34 5.50
C GLY A 58 -21.49 -45.14 3.98
N ALA A 59 -22.50 -44.51 3.36
CA ALA A 59 -22.49 -44.22 1.93
C ALA A 59 -21.37 -43.24 1.51
N VAL A 60 -21.11 -42.22 2.33
CA VAL A 60 -19.98 -41.28 2.12
C VAL A 60 -18.65 -42.01 2.27
N ALA A 61 -18.48 -42.83 3.31
CA ALA A 61 -17.27 -43.60 3.55
C ALA A 61 -16.99 -44.63 2.43
N HIS A 62 -18.03 -45.29 1.90
CA HIS A 62 -17.89 -46.22 0.78
C HIS A 62 -17.52 -45.54 -0.54
N ASN A 63 -17.97 -44.30 -0.77
CA ASN A 63 -17.52 -43.50 -1.92
C ASN A 63 -16.06 -43.05 -1.80
N PHE A 64 -15.59 -42.74 -0.59
CA PHE A 64 -14.16 -42.45 -0.35
C PHE A 64 -13.27 -43.69 -0.54
N LYS A 65 -13.76 -44.89 -0.20
CA LYS A 65 -13.03 -46.15 -0.40
C LYS A 65 -12.99 -46.66 -1.85
N ARG A 66 -13.69 -46.01 -2.79
CA ARG A 66 -13.66 -46.35 -4.22
C ARG A 66 -12.60 -45.58 -5.01
N ALA A 67 -11.98 -44.55 -4.44
CA ALA A 67 -10.80 -43.95 -5.04
C ALA A 67 -9.65 -44.97 -4.98
N SER A 68 -9.04 -45.29 -6.12
CA SER A 68 -7.85 -46.14 -6.11
C SER A 68 -6.73 -45.45 -5.33
N ASP A 69 -5.89 -46.26 -4.65
CA ASP A 69 -4.75 -45.79 -3.86
C ASP A 69 -3.72 -44.98 -4.67
N ASP A 70 -3.87 -44.92 -6.01
CA ASP A 70 -3.01 -44.19 -6.94
C ASP A 70 -3.00 -42.66 -6.73
N PHE A 71 -4.02 -42.10 -6.05
CA PHE A 71 -4.10 -40.66 -5.74
C PHE A 71 -3.75 -40.32 -4.29
N GLY A 72 -3.27 -41.29 -3.49
CA GLY A 72 -2.89 -41.08 -2.08
C GLY A 72 -1.79 -40.01 -1.88
N ASN A 73 -0.98 -39.76 -2.91
CA ASN A 73 0.05 -38.70 -2.91
C ASN A 73 -0.48 -37.30 -3.28
N MET A 74 -1.74 -37.18 -3.71
CA MET A 74 -2.33 -35.89 -4.08
C MET A 74 -2.92 -35.15 -2.86
N ILE A 75 -3.13 -35.86 -1.74
CA ILE A 75 -3.49 -35.28 -0.45
C ILE A 75 -2.22 -35.22 0.39
N PRO A 76 -1.58 -34.05 0.50
CA PRO A 76 -0.37 -33.93 1.28
C PRO A 76 -0.68 -34.17 2.77
N PRO A 77 0.22 -34.82 3.51
CA PRO A 77 -0.05 -35.28 4.88
C PRO A 77 -0.45 -34.10 5.77
N SER A 78 -1.54 -34.30 6.52
CA SER A 78 -2.22 -33.35 7.41
C SER A 78 -1.34 -32.73 8.51
N GLY A 79 -0.05 -33.10 8.60
CA GLY A 79 0.90 -32.63 9.59
C GLY A 79 1.92 -31.57 9.11
N LYS A 80 1.90 -31.16 7.83
CA LYS A 80 2.87 -30.16 7.30
C LYS A 80 2.26 -28.92 6.63
N PHE A 81 0.97 -28.67 6.83
CA PHE A 81 0.38 -27.34 6.61
C PHE A 81 0.03 -26.72 7.95
N ALA A 82 1.06 -26.55 8.79
CA ALA A 82 0.98 -25.58 9.86
C ALA A 82 0.89 -24.20 9.20
N ASN A 83 -0.34 -23.78 8.90
CA ASN A 83 -0.73 -22.40 8.68
C ASN A 83 0.09 -21.61 7.64
N LEU A 84 -0.04 -21.92 6.34
CA LEU A 84 0.40 -20.97 5.29
C LEU A 84 -0.38 -19.63 5.36
N VAL A 85 -1.50 -19.60 6.09
CA VAL A 85 -2.39 -18.45 6.27
C VAL A 85 -2.00 -17.57 7.47
N LYS A 86 -1.07 -17.99 8.35
CA LYS A 86 -0.75 -17.26 9.59
C LYS A 86 0.47 -16.35 9.47
N GLN A 87 0.72 -15.78 8.29
CA GLN A 87 1.74 -14.74 8.10
C GLN A 87 1.17 -13.39 7.65
N GLU A 88 -0.16 -13.27 7.49
CA GLU A 88 -0.78 -12.01 7.06
C GLU A 88 -1.03 -11.01 8.21
N TRP A 89 -0.82 -11.41 9.47
CA TRP A 89 -1.15 -10.61 10.66
C TRP A 89 0.03 -10.48 11.64
N GLU A 90 1.26 -10.60 11.14
CA GLU A 90 2.42 -10.23 11.96
C GLU A 90 2.48 -8.70 12.00
N GLU A 91 2.20 -8.11 13.16
CA GLU A 91 2.35 -6.66 13.34
C GLU A 91 3.75 -6.26 12.90
N ASP A 92 3.85 -5.31 11.97
CA ASP A 92 5.14 -4.96 11.40
C ASP A 92 5.94 -4.14 12.41
N LEU A 93 6.63 -4.81 13.35
CA LEU A 93 7.43 -4.22 14.43
C LEU A 93 8.66 -3.44 13.93
N ARG A 94 8.77 -3.20 12.62
CA ARG A 94 9.87 -2.47 12.00
C ARG A 94 9.70 -0.98 12.24
N HIS A 95 10.76 -0.34 12.69
CA HIS A 95 10.86 1.10 12.65
C HIS A 95 11.03 1.56 11.20
N HIS A 96 10.53 2.74 10.87
CA HIS A 96 10.70 3.29 9.52
C HIS A 96 11.58 4.52 9.54
N LEU A 97 12.62 4.51 8.70
CA LEU A 97 13.45 5.67 8.38
C LEU A 97 13.01 6.23 7.03
N HIS A 98 12.19 7.27 7.07
CA HIS A 98 11.73 7.99 5.89
C HIS A 98 12.78 8.98 5.42
N ILE A 99 13.19 8.85 4.15
CA ILE A 99 14.15 9.71 3.48
C ILE A 99 13.43 10.39 2.32
N TYR A 100 12.97 11.62 2.56
CA TYR A 100 12.32 12.42 1.53
C TYR A 100 13.31 13.43 0.95
N SER A 101 13.76 13.18 -0.28
CA SER A 101 14.71 14.05 -0.98
C SER A 101 14.08 14.62 -2.26
N HIS A 102 14.00 15.95 -2.31
CA HIS A 102 13.57 16.69 -3.50
C HIS A 102 14.65 17.70 -3.91
N LYS A 103 14.44 18.41 -5.04
CA LYS A 103 15.46 19.30 -5.65
C LYS A 103 16.09 20.34 -4.71
N HIS A 104 15.40 20.76 -3.65
CA HIS A 104 15.79 21.93 -2.86
C HIS A 104 16.03 21.63 -1.37
N ASN A 105 15.74 20.41 -0.91
CA ASN A 105 15.94 20.01 0.47
C ASN A 105 15.85 18.48 0.62
N THR A 106 16.37 17.99 1.75
CA THR A 106 16.19 16.62 2.21
C THR A 106 15.64 16.61 3.63
N HIS A 107 14.68 15.71 3.87
CA HIS A 107 14.05 15.48 5.16
C HIS A 107 14.27 14.03 5.56
N ILE A 108 14.70 13.82 6.80
CA ILE A 108 14.88 12.50 7.37
C ILE A 108 13.98 12.41 8.60
N THR A 109 13.12 11.39 8.62
CA THR A 109 12.20 11.15 9.73
C THR A 109 12.31 9.70 10.17
N LEU A 110 12.72 9.49 11.42
CA LEU A 110 12.64 8.20 12.08
C LEU A 110 11.28 8.08 12.78
N SER A 111 10.60 6.96 12.57
CA SER A 111 9.28 6.69 13.14
C SER A 111 9.20 5.30 13.76
N LYS A 112 8.31 5.17 14.74
CA LYS A 112 7.93 3.90 15.37
C LYS A 112 7.18 3.00 14.37
N PRO A 113 6.99 1.70 14.68
CA PRO A 113 6.09 0.81 13.93
C PRO A 113 4.67 1.39 13.74
N ASN A 114 4.17 2.11 14.75
CA ASN A 114 2.89 2.81 14.71
C ASN A 114 2.88 4.05 13.79
N ARG A 115 3.99 4.35 13.11
CA ARG A 115 4.23 5.54 12.25
C ARG A 115 4.29 6.88 13.00
N ASP A 116 4.38 6.86 14.32
CA ASP A 116 4.65 8.05 15.12
C ASP A 116 6.10 8.51 14.96
N SER A 117 6.32 9.80 14.70
CA SER A 117 7.66 10.35 14.47
C SER A 117 8.45 10.52 15.77
N LEU A 118 9.63 9.89 15.85
CA LEU A 118 10.59 10.02 16.96
C LEU A 118 11.56 11.19 16.75
N ILE A 119 12.08 11.29 15.52
CA ILE A 119 13.03 12.32 15.10
C ILE A 119 12.60 12.76 13.72
N SER A 120 12.40 14.06 13.53
CA SER A 120 12.11 14.64 12.22
C SER A 120 12.97 15.87 12.03
N VAL A 121 13.91 15.80 11.11
CA VAL A 121 14.87 16.87 10.85
C VAL A 121 15.12 17.03 9.35
N SER A 122 15.61 18.21 8.98
CA SER A 122 15.94 18.55 7.60
C SER A 122 17.27 19.28 7.53
N CYS A 123 17.84 19.47 6.33
CA CYS A 123 19.12 20.17 6.18
C CYS A 123 19.12 21.57 6.80
N GLY A 124 17.95 22.22 6.86
CA GLY A 124 17.80 23.53 7.50
C GLY A 124 18.05 23.53 9.02
N ASN A 125 17.84 22.41 9.70
CA ASN A 125 18.03 22.28 11.15
C ASN A 125 19.52 22.30 11.54
N ILE A 126 20.41 21.89 10.64
CA ILE A 126 21.87 21.83 10.86
C ILE A 126 22.52 23.19 10.57
N GLY A 127 21.77 24.12 9.99
CA GLY A 127 22.23 25.47 9.71
C GLY A 127 22.35 25.82 8.23
N PHE A 128 22.14 24.86 7.31
CA PHE A 128 22.14 25.17 5.88
C PHE A 128 20.99 26.11 5.52
N ARG A 129 21.29 27.22 4.85
CA ARG A 129 20.31 28.24 4.47
C ARG A 129 20.08 28.27 2.96
N LYS A 130 18.85 28.63 2.57
CA LYS A 130 18.44 28.87 1.18
C LYS A 130 18.87 27.73 0.24
N ALA A 131 19.64 28.02 -0.82
CA ALA A 131 20.06 27.08 -1.84
C ALA A 131 21.00 25.98 -1.30
N GLY A 132 21.76 26.27 -0.24
CA GLY A 132 22.70 25.32 0.36
C GLY A 132 22.04 24.07 0.95
N ARG A 133 20.71 24.06 1.16
CA ARG A 133 19.96 22.91 1.67
C ARG A 133 19.76 21.79 0.64
N GLY A 134 19.85 22.12 -0.64
CA GLY A 134 19.62 21.17 -1.74
C GLY A 134 20.89 20.47 -2.21
N THR A 135 22.04 20.71 -1.58
CA THR A 135 23.32 20.10 -1.99
C THR A 135 23.47 18.69 -1.44
N TYR A 136 24.35 17.93 -2.08
CA TYR A 136 24.69 16.57 -1.67
C TYR A 136 25.32 16.55 -0.26
N ASP A 137 26.29 17.42 -0.02
CA ASP A 137 27.02 17.50 1.26
C ASP A 137 26.09 17.85 2.43
N ALA A 138 25.16 18.78 2.24
CA ALA A 138 24.17 19.12 3.27
C ALA A 138 23.31 17.92 3.69
N ALA A 139 22.95 17.06 2.74
CA ALA A 139 22.19 15.85 3.04
C ALA A 139 23.05 14.75 3.69
N TYR A 140 24.34 14.65 3.36
CA TYR A 140 25.27 13.73 4.01
C TYR A 140 25.46 14.11 5.48
N GLN A 141 25.72 15.39 5.76
CA GLN A 141 25.83 15.92 7.12
C GLN A 141 24.52 15.74 7.91
N LEU A 142 23.37 15.84 7.25
CA LEU A 142 22.07 15.51 7.86
C LEU A 142 21.93 14.06 8.24
N ALA A 143 22.35 13.14 7.38
CA ALA A 143 22.33 11.72 7.69
C ALA A 143 23.23 11.41 8.90
N ALA A 144 24.46 11.91 8.89
CA ALA A 144 25.40 11.76 10.01
C ALA A 144 24.82 12.31 11.32
N PHE A 145 24.29 13.54 11.28
CA PHE A 145 23.64 14.17 12.44
C PHE A 145 22.46 13.34 12.96
N VAL A 146 21.61 12.79 12.08
CA VAL A 146 20.50 11.93 12.51
C VAL A 146 21.01 10.66 13.17
N MET A 147 22.04 10.02 12.61
CA MET A 147 22.61 8.79 13.17
C MET A 147 23.23 9.04 14.55
N SER A 148 23.97 10.13 14.74
CA SER A 148 24.47 10.53 16.07
C SER A 148 23.30 10.82 17.02
N ARG A 149 22.26 11.53 16.57
CA ARG A 149 21.08 11.82 17.40
C ARG A 149 20.30 10.58 17.83
N ILE A 150 20.28 9.53 17.01
CA ILE A 150 19.67 8.24 17.38
C ILE A 150 20.46 7.57 18.52
N GLN A 151 21.79 7.67 18.46
CA GLN A 151 22.69 7.17 19.51
C GLN A 151 22.51 7.97 20.80
N ASP A 152 22.55 9.30 20.72
CA ASP A 152 22.42 10.21 21.87
C ASP A 152 21.09 10.03 22.60
N LYS A 153 20.01 9.77 21.86
CA LYS A 153 18.67 9.52 22.43
C LYS A 153 18.49 8.11 23.01
N GLY A 154 19.49 7.22 22.86
CA GLY A 154 19.39 5.85 23.35
C GLY A 154 18.34 4.99 22.62
N LEU A 155 18.04 5.31 21.36
CA LEU A 155 17.01 4.59 20.57
C LEU A 155 17.55 3.32 19.91
N LEU A 156 18.87 3.11 19.91
CA LEU A 156 19.48 1.91 19.32
C LEU A 156 18.92 0.57 19.86
N PRO A 157 18.78 0.34 21.18
CA PRO A 157 18.24 -0.93 21.68
C PRO A 157 16.76 -1.16 21.28
N ASP A 158 15.96 -0.10 21.17
CA ASP A 158 14.52 -0.17 20.82
C ASP A 158 14.32 -0.53 19.34
N ILE A 159 15.26 -0.13 18.47
CA ILE A 159 15.20 -0.42 17.03
C ILE A 159 15.77 -1.82 16.77
N GLU A 160 14.93 -2.86 16.81
CA GLU A 160 15.36 -4.21 16.42
C GLU A 160 15.47 -4.37 14.90
N LYS A 161 14.43 -3.94 14.19
CA LYS A 161 14.32 -4.02 12.73
C LYS A 161 14.01 -2.64 12.16
N LEU A 162 14.65 -2.30 11.05
CA LEU A 162 14.52 -1.01 10.37
C LEU A 162 14.16 -1.19 8.89
N GLU A 163 13.20 -0.40 8.41
CA GLU A 163 12.88 -0.22 7.00
C GLU A 163 13.33 1.16 6.52
N LEU A 164 14.10 1.18 5.42
CA LEU A 164 14.46 2.41 4.72
C LEU A 164 13.41 2.73 3.67
N ILE A 165 12.78 3.91 3.78
CA ILE A 165 11.72 4.34 2.85
C ILE A 165 12.18 5.59 2.11
N TYR A 166 12.54 5.43 0.84
CA TYR A 166 12.94 6.56 0.00
C TYR A 166 11.74 7.22 -0.68
N ARG A 167 11.76 8.55 -0.76
CA ARG A 167 10.79 9.32 -1.54
C ARG A 167 11.48 10.45 -2.28
N GLY A 168 11.31 10.45 -3.60
CA GLY A 168 11.92 11.42 -4.51
C GLY A 168 13.30 11.01 -4.99
N PHE A 169 13.82 11.76 -5.95
CA PHE A 169 15.12 11.53 -6.61
C PHE A 169 16.03 12.77 -6.47
N GLY A 170 15.95 13.47 -5.34
CA GLY A 170 16.88 14.55 -5.03
C GLY A 170 18.30 14.03 -4.74
N PRO A 171 19.32 14.91 -4.77
CA PRO A 171 20.71 14.52 -4.53
C PRO A 171 20.94 13.93 -3.14
N GLY A 172 20.10 14.28 -2.17
CA GLY A 172 20.19 13.74 -0.81
C GLY A 172 19.84 12.27 -0.71
N ARG A 173 19.15 11.67 -1.70
CA ARG A 173 18.88 10.23 -1.70
C ARG A 173 20.17 9.42 -1.73
N GLU A 174 21.08 9.77 -2.62
CA GLU A 174 22.39 9.11 -2.71
C GLU A 174 23.27 9.45 -1.52
N ALA A 175 23.25 10.72 -1.07
CA ALA A 175 24.05 11.15 0.08
C ALA A 175 23.71 10.35 1.34
N VAL A 176 22.43 10.19 1.65
CA VAL A 176 21.97 9.41 2.82
C VAL A 176 22.33 7.94 2.66
N THR A 177 22.18 7.39 1.45
CA THR A 177 22.56 5.99 1.17
C THR A 177 24.05 5.77 1.42
N LYS A 178 24.93 6.68 0.98
CA LYS A 178 26.36 6.58 1.27
C LYS A 178 26.69 6.78 2.74
N ALA A 179 25.96 7.64 3.46
CA ALA A 179 26.15 7.79 4.91
C ALA A 179 25.76 6.52 5.66
N ILE A 180 24.65 5.88 5.30
CA ILE A 180 24.22 4.59 5.87
C ILE A 180 25.23 3.49 5.56
N LEU A 181 25.80 3.51 4.36
CA LEU A 181 26.84 2.56 3.96
C LEU A 181 28.22 2.91 4.53
N GLY A 182 28.45 4.13 4.99
CA GLY A 182 29.73 4.59 5.54
C GLY A 182 29.93 4.23 7.01
N SER A 183 30.85 4.96 7.64
CA SER A 183 31.13 4.86 9.09
C SER A 183 29.93 5.26 9.95
N GLU A 184 29.23 6.33 9.53
CA GLU A 184 28.12 6.93 10.31
C GLU A 184 26.98 5.94 10.54
N GLY A 185 26.71 5.09 9.55
CA GLY A 185 25.63 4.11 9.57
C GLY A 185 25.97 2.80 10.25
N LYS A 186 27.20 2.61 10.80
CA LYS A 186 27.68 1.32 11.32
C LYS A 186 26.68 0.61 12.25
N TYR A 187 26.10 1.34 13.21
CA TYR A 187 25.17 0.78 14.20
C TYR A 187 23.75 0.52 13.67
N LEU A 188 23.35 1.23 12.61
CA LEU A 188 22.02 1.06 12.00
C LEU A 188 22.04 0.02 10.88
N ARG A 189 23.17 -0.16 10.20
CA ARG A 189 23.29 -0.97 8.98
C ARG A 189 22.79 -2.40 9.18
N ASP A 190 23.18 -3.02 10.28
CA ASP A 190 22.83 -4.43 10.58
C ASP A 190 21.35 -4.62 10.94
N LYS A 191 20.66 -3.54 11.31
CA LYS A 191 19.22 -3.54 11.66
C LYS A 191 18.32 -3.36 10.43
N ILE A 192 18.88 -3.00 9.26
CA ILE A 192 18.10 -2.76 8.05
C ILE A 192 17.63 -4.09 7.46
N VAL A 193 16.32 -4.31 7.45
CA VAL A 193 15.72 -5.53 6.91
C VAL A 193 15.11 -5.30 5.53
N LYS A 194 14.63 -4.07 5.26
CA LYS A 194 13.88 -3.76 4.04
C LYS A 194 14.24 -2.37 3.52
N LEU A 195 14.31 -2.28 2.19
CA LEU A 195 14.43 -1.02 1.47
C LEU A 195 13.23 -0.89 0.54
N SER A 196 12.46 0.18 0.69
CA SER A 196 11.29 0.47 -0.14
C SER A 196 11.35 1.87 -0.74
N ASP A 197 10.73 2.04 -1.90
CA ASP A 197 10.57 3.33 -2.57
C ASP A 197 9.08 3.71 -2.56
N SER A 198 8.77 4.86 -2.00
CA SER A 198 7.43 5.44 -1.90
C SER A 198 7.33 6.77 -2.69
N THR A 199 8.06 6.89 -3.80
CA THR A 199 7.89 7.98 -4.78
C THR A 199 6.46 8.04 -5.29
N ARG A 200 5.82 9.21 -5.15
CA ARG A 200 4.41 9.39 -5.50
C ARG A 200 4.26 9.68 -6.99
N LEU A 201 3.54 8.82 -7.70
CA LEU A 201 3.13 8.99 -9.10
C LEU A 201 1.60 9.13 -9.18
N LYS A 202 1.09 9.82 -10.20
CA LYS A 202 -0.36 10.01 -10.42
C LYS A 202 -0.76 9.45 -11.79
N PHE A 203 -1.87 8.73 -11.85
CA PHE A 203 -2.49 8.28 -13.10
C PHE A 203 -3.50 9.33 -13.55
N GLY A 204 -3.18 10.10 -14.60
CA GLY A 204 -4.00 11.26 -15.03
C GLY A 204 -3.92 12.42 -14.03
N GLY A 205 -4.68 12.35 -12.92
CA GLY A 205 -4.65 13.31 -11.81
C GLY A 205 -4.81 14.79 -12.20
N THR A 206 -4.42 15.70 -11.29
CA THR A 206 -4.49 17.15 -11.54
C THR A 206 -3.45 17.60 -12.57
N ARG A 207 -3.77 18.60 -13.41
CA ARG A 207 -2.82 19.15 -14.39
C ARG A 207 -1.57 19.72 -13.70
N SER A 208 -0.37 19.32 -14.17
CA SER A 208 0.90 19.88 -13.69
C SER A 208 1.11 21.33 -14.19
N LYS A 209 1.98 22.09 -13.52
CA LYS A 209 2.32 23.46 -13.93
C LYS A 209 2.87 23.49 -15.36
N LYS A 210 2.56 24.55 -16.12
CA LYS A 210 3.08 24.76 -17.48
C LYS A 210 4.62 24.72 -17.49
N PRO A 211 5.26 24.17 -18.55
CA PRO A 211 6.71 24.21 -18.71
C PRO A 211 7.26 25.64 -18.57
N ARG A 212 8.41 25.77 -17.90
CA ARG A 212 9.09 27.06 -17.72
C ARG A 212 9.89 27.41 -18.98
N ARG A 213 9.94 28.68 -19.34
CA ARG A 213 10.83 29.22 -20.38
C ARG A 213 12.09 29.73 -19.65
N LEU A 214 13.16 28.95 -19.71
CA LEU A 214 14.43 29.21 -19.00
C LEU A 214 15.57 29.52 -19.98
N GLY A 215 15.23 29.90 -21.21
CA GLY A 215 16.17 30.18 -22.29
C GLY A 215 17.32 31.08 -21.86
#